data_AF-A0AA35W5C5-F1
#
_entry.id   AF-A0AA35W5C5-F1
#
_cell.length_a   1.000
_cell.length_b   1.000
_cell.length_c   1.000
_cell.angle_alpha   90.00
_cell.angle_beta   90.00
_cell.angle_gamma   90.00
#
_symmetry.space_group_name_H-M   'P 1'
#
loop_
_entity.id
_entity.type
_entity.pdbx_description
1 polymer ?
#
loop_
_entity_poly.entity_id
_entity_poly.type
_entity_poly.pdbx_seq_one_letter_code
_entity_poly.pdbx_strand_id
1 'polypeptide(L)'
;MQEYERCQQSYRLLQDRRQRLIISIQNNPYHRNELESQLRVVERDMHQLQQQMAAYAPQPMMDHHQQQHHYHGYGPKGGGPYMSPGDSAIGSGVSSGLVSGVQSGVQTKAHSDVAPGDLEQLDSDEIPPQQQPQQQQSFGTHAVSSRMQQASAERIRMTMFPDTIEEGEEAPITQAGGATGQQQSNLHRLAQSTQVLKTAVASLTQYQGSTELTARALPEIAKLLQPQNGGDTSAVSEAAKLLHDLTKKETSYKAVLSNAHVVRTMVQGMVSTRSLDVQKSLAGCIHNMSGDRRGLQMIYNSGGIPCLVQLLISQVDAILFYAVTSLHNMLLHYEPAKMDVRLAGGLEKMVALLVKDNPKFLAITADCLHILAYGHQDSKLIILASGGPVNLVRIMRLYSYEKLLWTCSRLLKVLSVCPSNKPEIVQAGGMQALSRHLGHRSTRLVHNILHTLRNLSDMATKQVCFIITVYMYTSNTFTCTTVLYTCTALWATYNSRRCLNLSMSLSVAFILAF
;
A
#
# COMPACT_ATOMS: atom_id res chain seq x y z
N MET A 1 -10.95 21.90 36.29
CA MET A 1 -11.66 20.62 36.06
C MET A 1 -11.59 20.16 34.61
N GLN A 2 -12.10 20.91 33.62
CA GLN A 2 -12.04 20.50 32.20
C GLN A 2 -10.63 20.23 31.65
N GLU A 3 -9.61 21.01 32.07
CA GLU A 3 -8.22 20.79 31.64
C GLU A 3 -7.58 19.56 32.27
N TYR A 4 -7.97 19.22 33.51
CA TYR A 4 -7.55 18.00 34.19
C TYR A 4 -8.13 16.76 33.51
N GLU A 5 -9.41 16.78 33.15
CA GLU A 5 -10.07 15.69 32.41
C GLU A 5 -9.42 15.48 31.03
N ARG A 6 -9.07 16.56 30.33
CA ARG A 6 -8.36 16.47 29.04
C ARG A 6 -6.97 15.85 29.21
N CYS A 7 -6.20 16.27 30.21
CA CYS A 7 -4.89 15.68 30.51
C CYS A 7 -5.02 14.19 30.89
N GLN A 8 -6.04 13.83 31.66
CA GLN A 8 -6.30 12.44 32.05
C GLN A 8 -6.63 11.55 30.84
N GLN A 9 -7.41 12.07 29.88
CA GLN A 9 -7.72 11.36 28.64
C GLN A 9 -6.47 11.18 27.76
N SER A 10 -5.64 12.22 27.62
CA SER A 10 -4.36 12.14 26.90
C SER A 10 -3.39 11.15 27.56
N TYR A 11 -3.34 11.10 28.89
CA TYR A 11 -2.50 10.17 29.63
C TYR A 11 -2.91 8.70 29.39
N ARG A 12 -4.22 8.39 29.34
CA ARG A 12 -4.71 7.04 29.00
C ARG A 12 -4.32 6.61 27.58
N LEU A 13 -4.40 7.52 26.61
CA LEU A 13 -3.97 7.24 25.23
C LEU A 13 -2.48 6.94 25.13
N LEU A 14 -1.64 7.65 25.90
CA LEU A 14 -0.20 7.38 25.96
C LEU A 14 0.12 6.06 26.68
N GLN A 15 -0.65 5.67 27.71
CA GLN A 15 -0.53 4.35 28.34
C GLN A 15 -0.79 3.21 27.34
N ASP A 16 -1.83 3.32 26.52
CA ASP A 16 -2.13 2.34 25.46
C ASP A 16 -1.03 2.30 24.39
N ARG A 17 -0.44 3.44 24.06
CA ARG A 17 0.67 3.53 23.10
C ARG A 17 1.94 2.90 23.68
N ARG A 18 2.25 3.15 24.95
CA ARG A 18 3.36 2.54 25.69
C ARG A 18 3.24 1.02 25.71
N GLN A 19 2.07 0.49 26.05
CA GLN A 19 1.85 -0.96 26.10
C GLN A 19 2.03 -1.63 24.73
N ARG A 20 1.55 -0.98 23.65
CA ARG A 20 1.77 -1.46 22.28
C ARG A 20 3.25 -1.48 21.90
N LEU A 21 4.00 -0.43 22.23
CA LEU A 21 5.44 -0.38 21.97
C LEU A 21 6.20 -1.47 22.72
N ILE A 22 5.86 -1.75 23.98
CA ILE A 22 6.48 -2.85 24.76
C ILE A 22 6.24 -4.20 24.07
N ILE A 23 5.01 -4.48 23.63
CA ILE A 23 4.68 -5.70 22.90
C ILE A 23 5.43 -5.77 21.56
N SER A 24 5.55 -4.64 20.84
CA SER A 24 6.30 -4.56 19.58
C SER A 24 7.80 -4.81 19.77
N ILE A 25 8.40 -4.34 20.87
CA ILE A 25 9.81 -4.60 21.21
C ILE A 25 10.05 -6.09 21.48
N GLN A 26 9.12 -6.75 22.18
CA GLN A 26 9.23 -8.19 22.46
C GLN A 26 9.12 -9.05 21.20
N ASN A 27 8.32 -8.63 20.22
CA ASN A 27 8.03 -9.41 19.02
C ASN A 27 8.94 -9.10 17.81
N ASN A 28 9.73 -8.03 17.84
CA ASN A 28 10.52 -7.60 16.67
C ASN A 28 11.95 -7.15 17.02
N PRO A 29 12.93 -8.08 17.07
CA PRO A 29 14.29 -7.79 17.52
C PRO A 29 15.11 -6.93 16.54
N TYR A 30 14.72 -6.84 15.26
CA TYR A 30 15.47 -6.11 14.23
C TYR A 30 15.30 -4.58 14.32
N HIS A 31 14.23 -4.08 14.95
CA HIS A 31 13.96 -2.64 15.12
C HIS A 31 13.95 -2.20 16.59
N ARG A 32 14.56 -2.99 17.47
CA ARG A 32 14.53 -2.78 18.92
C ARG A 32 15.00 -1.38 19.33
N ASN A 33 16.12 -0.89 18.78
CA ASN A 33 16.68 0.42 19.13
C ASN A 33 15.74 1.59 18.77
N GLU A 34 15.03 1.48 17.65
CA GLU A 34 14.08 2.51 17.18
C GLU A 34 12.80 2.48 18.04
N LEU A 35 12.26 1.29 18.32
CA LEU A 35 11.10 1.13 19.19
C LEU A 35 11.39 1.56 20.63
N GLU A 36 12.59 1.30 21.15
CA GLU A 36 13.05 1.80 22.45
C GLU A 36 13.21 3.32 22.45
N SER A 37 13.64 3.93 21.33
CA SER A 37 13.67 5.38 21.18
C SER A 37 12.28 6.00 21.26
N GLN A 38 11.32 5.42 20.53
CA GLN A 38 9.92 5.85 20.57
C GLN A 38 9.29 5.64 21.94
N LEU A 39 9.62 4.55 22.64
CA LEU A 39 9.19 4.29 24.00
C LEU A 39 9.69 5.37 24.96
N ARG A 40 10.97 5.77 24.87
CA ARG A 40 11.55 6.85 25.68
C ARG A 40 10.85 8.19 25.47
N VAL A 41 10.41 8.50 24.24
CA VAL A 41 9.64 9.71 23.94
C VAL A 41 8.26 9.65 24.59
N VAL A 42 7.55 8.53 24.44
CA VAL A 42 6.23 8.33 25.06
C VAL A 42 6.30 8.41 26.58
N GLU A 43 7.33 7.83 27.20
CA GLU A 43 7.52 7.90 28.66
C GLU A 43 7.85 9.33 29.14
N ARG A 44 8.61 10.11 28.35
CA ARG A 44 8.86 11.52 28.63
C ARG A 44 7.57 12.36 28.56
N ASP A 45 6.76 12.16 27.53
CA ASP A 45 5.49 12.87 27.35
C ASP A 45 4.50 12.50 28.48
N MET A 46 4.49 11.23 28.89
CA MET A 46 3.71 10.77 30.05
C MET A 46 4.16 11.46 31.34
N HIS A 47 5.47 11.57 31.59
CA HIS A 47 5.99 12.27 32.76
C HIS A 47 5.62 13.76 32.76
N GLN A 48 5.66 14.43 31.60
CA GLN A 48 5.23 15.83 31.48
C GLN A 48 3.74 16.00 31.76
N LEU A 49 2.89 15.13 31.19
CA LEU A 49 1.45 15.12 31.47
C LEU A 49 1.15 14.83 32.95
N GLN A 50 1.92 13.96 33.59
CA GLN A 50 1.77 13.66 35.01
C GLN A 50 2.14 14.86 35.90
N GLN A 51 3.19 15.61 35.55
CA GLN A 51 3.54 16.87 36.23
C GLN A 51 2.46 17.95 36.02
N GLN A 52 1.90 18.06 34.81
CA GLN A 52 0.79 18.97 34.54
C GLN A 52 -0.46 18.60 35.35
N MET A 53 -0.82 17.31 35.41
CA MET A 53 -1.94 16.85 36.24
C MET A 53 -1.72 17.12 37.73
N ALA A 54 -0.48 17.03 38.23
CA ALA A 54 -0.15 17.38 39.61
C ALA A 54 -0.28 18.89 39.89
N ALA A 55 -0.03 19.75 38.89
CA ALA A 55 -0.25 21.20 39.00
C ALA A 55 -1.73 21.59 39.02
N TYR A 56 -2.60 20.77 38.43
CA TYR A 56 -4.06 20.96 38.44
C TYR A 56 -4.78 20.18 39.55
N ALA A 57 -4.05 19.40 40.34
CA ALA A 57 -4.62 18.69 41.48
C ALA A 57 -5.06 19.72 42.54
N PRO A 58 -6.30 19.64 43.07
CA PRO A 58 -6.70 20.51 44.16
C PRO A 58 -5.77 20.29 45.35
N GLN A 59 -5.11 21.36 45.82
CA GLN A 59 -4.30 21.28 47.03
C GLN A 59 -5.21 20.87 48.19
N PRO A 60 -4.80 19.94 49.06
CA PRO A 60 -5.53 19.70 50.29
C PRO A 60 -5.54 21.01 51.08
N MET A 61 -6.73 21.45 51.46
CA MET A 61 -6.92 22.57 52.39
C MET A 61 -6.09 22.28 53.64
N MET A 62 -5.00 23.01 53.83
CA MET A 62 -4.28 23.05 55.09
C MET A 62 -5.23 23.65 56.13
N ASP A 63 -5.68 22.82 57.08
CA ASP A 63 -6.38 23.28 58.28
C ASP A 63 -5.47 24.25 59.04
N HIS A 64 -5.74 25.55 58.90
CA HIS A 64 -5.21 26.56 59.79
C HIS A 64 -6.09 26.65 61.04
N HIS A 65 -5.80 25.82 62.02
CA HIS A 65 -6.05 26.04 63.44
C HIS A 65 -4.83 25.47 64.19
N GLN A 66 -4.23 26.05 65.22
CA GLN A 66 -4.25 27.37 65.83
C GLN A 66 -3.14 27.26 66.89
N GLN A 67 -2.11 28.09 66.85
CA GLN A 67 -1.12 28.16 67.94
C GLN A 67 -1.12 29.58 68.48
N GLN A 68 -2.07 29.85 69.39
CA GLN A 68 -2.03 31.02 70.27
C GLN A 68 -2.53 30.65 71.67
N HIS A 69 -1.58 30.81 72.58
CA HIS A 69 -1.61 31.00 74.03
C HIS A 69 -2.96 31.13 74.77
N HIS A 70 -3.04 30.35 75.85
CA HIS A 70 -3.57 30.66 77.19
C HIS A 70 -4.63 31.76 77.34
N TYR A 71 -5.83 31.42 77.85
CA TYR A 71 -6.35 31.93 79.13
C TYR A 71 -7.53 31.05 79.63
N HIS A 72 -7.66 30.98 80.96
CA HIS A 72 -8.57 30.17 81.77
C HIS A 72 -10.08 30.43 81.56
N GLY A 73 -10.91 29.41 81.82
CA GLY A 73 -12.29 29.63 82.27
C GLY A 73 -13.24 28.43 82.18
N TYR A 74 -13.43 27.74 83.33
CA TYR A 74 -14.60 26.95 83.80
C TYR A 74 -15.52 26.19 82.81
N GLY A 75 -15.70 24.88 83.06
CA GLY A 75 -16.74 24.03 82.44
C GLY A 75 -18.18 24.34 82.88
N PRO A 76 -19.15 23.38 82.88
CA PRO A 76 -19.03 21.97 82.52
C PRO A 76 -20.27 21.36 81.76
N LYS A 77 -20.12 20.07 81.40
CA LYS A 77 -21.13 18.98 81.38
C LYS A 77 -22.30 19.00 80.38
N GLY A 78 -22.46 17.86 79.69
CA GLY A 78 -23.79 17.33 79.38
C GLY A 78 -23.85 16.24 78.31
N GLY A 79 -23.77 14.97 78.72
CA GLY A 79 -24.58 13.86 78.16
C GLY A 79 -24.14 13.21 76.84
N GLY A 80 -23.57 11.99 76.93
CA GLY A 80 -23.84 10.95 75.91
C GLY A 80 -25.19 10.28 76.18
N PRO A 81 -25.42 9.01 75.78
CA PRO A 81 -24.92 8.23 74.64
C PRO A 81 -26.09 7.58 73.85
N TYR A 82 -25.85 6.70 72.86
CA TYR A 82 -26.50 5.38 72.63
C TYR A 82 -26.42 4.87 71.17
N MET A 83 -25.72 3.74 71.02
CA MET A 83 -25.98 2.51 70.24
C MET A 83 -27.18 2.48 69.27
N SER A 84 -27.06 2.16 67.97
CA SER A 84 -26.71 0.89 67.25
C SER A 84 -27.95 0.39 66.43
N PRO A 85 -27.90 -0.66 65.59
CA PRO A 85 -28.19 -0.60 64.15
C PRO A 85 -29.42 -1.43 63.68
N GLY A 86 -29.82 -1.31 62.41
CA GLY A 86 -30.63 -2.36 61.74
C GLY A 86 -31.68 -1.91 60.70
N ASP A 87 -31.59 -2.57 59.54
CA ASP A 87 -32.65 -3.11 58.67
C ASP A 87 -33.55 -2.24 57.76
N SER A 88 -33.34 -2.48 56.45
CA SER A 88 -34.27 -3.05 55.45
C SER A 88 -35.69 -2.48 55.23
N ALA A 89 -35.95 -1.99 54.00
CA ALA A 89 -37.14 -2.25 53.15
C ALA A 89 -37.16 -1.25 51.95
N ILE A 90 -37.09 -1.69 50.69
CA ILE A 90 -38.22 -2.01 49.77
C ILE A 90 -39.18 -0.83 49.54
N GLY A 91 -39.35 -0.41 48.27
CA GLY A 91 -40.60 0.24 47.81
C GLY A 91 -40.51 1.24 46.64
N SER A 92 -40.57 0.72 45.42
CA SER A 92 -41.52 1.10 44.32
C SER A 92 -41.77 2.57 43.90
N GLY A 93 -41.86 2.78 42.56
CA GLY A 93 -42.50 3.95 41.93
C GLY A 93 -41.99 4.22 40.51
N VAL A 94 -42.33 3.42 39.48
CA VAL A 94 -43.51 3.55 38.59
C VAL A 94 -43.36 4.61 37.47
N SER A 95 -43.22 4.07 36.25
CA SER A 95 -43.83 4.46 34.95
C SER A 95 -43.51 5.78 34.23
N SER A 96 -43.04 5.61 32.98
CA SER A 96 -43.70 5.98 31.70
C SER A 96 -42.61 6.28 30.67
N GLY A 97 -42.58 5.82 29.43
CA GLY A 97 -43.51 5.07 28.60
C GLY A 97 -43.12 5.32 27.13
N LEU A 98 -42.91 4.24 26.38
CA LEU A 98 -43.05 4.06 24.92
C LEU A 98 -42.03 4.79 24.01
N VAL A 99 -41.10 4.12 23.31
CA VAL A 99 -41.19 3.02 22.31
C VAL A 99 -41.90 3.41 21.02
N SER A 100 -41.12 3.48 19.93
CA SER A 100 -41.50 2.82 18.68
C SER A 100 -40.22 2.34 17.98
N GLY A 101 -40.03 1.03 17.99
CA GLY A 101 -39.09 0.34 17.13
C GLY A 101 -39.84 -0.30 15.98
N VAL A 102 -39.21 -0.36 14.82
CA VAL A 102 -39.48 -1.41 13.84
C VAL A 102 -38.14 -1.85 13.24
N GLN A 103 -37.79 -3.11 13.51
CA GLN A 103 -36.81 -3.88 12.78
C GLN A 103 -37.30 -4.13 11.35
N SER A 104 -36.41 -3.93 10.37
CA SER A 104 -36.42 -4.75 9.16
C SER A 104 -35.00 -4.87 8.64
N GLY A 105 -34.50 -6.11 8.67
CA GLY A 105 -33.32 -6.50 7.94
C GLY A 105 -33.59 -6.48 6.44
N VAL A 106 -32.76 -5.78 5.69
CA VAL A 106 -32.57 -6.00 4.27
C VAL A 106 -31.07 -5.88 4.00
N GLN A 107 -30.48 -7.00 3.56
CA GLN A 107 -29.15 -7.05 2.97
C GLN A 107 -29.11 -6.10 1.78
N THR A 108 -28.31 -5.04 1.85
CA THR A 108 -27.99 -4.22 0.68
C THR A 108 -26.67 -4.68 0.09
N LYS A 109 -26.78 -5.43 -1.02
CA LYS A 109 -25.66 -5.68 -1.93
C LYS A 109 -25.11 -4.33 -2.38
N ALA A 110 -23.86 -4.04 -2.03
CA ALA A 110 -23.09 -2.99 -2.67
C ALA A 110 -22.83 -3.42 -4.12
N HIS A 111 -23.39 -2.69 -5.08
CA HIS A 111 -23.02 -2.79 -6.48
C HIS A 111 -21.60 -2.23 -6.64
N SER A 112 -20.64 -3.12 -6.68
CA SER A 112 -19.26 -2.87 -7.08
C SER A 112 -19.12 -3.21 -8.57
N ASP A 113 -19.48 -2.26 -9.44
CA ASP A 113 -19.14 -2.35 -10.86
C ASP A 113 -17.77 -1.68 -11.08
N VAL A 114 -16.72 -2.47 -10.86
CA VAL A 114 -15.42 -2.28 -11.52
C VAL A 114 -15.05 -3.64 -12.09
N ALA A 115 -15.38 -3.82 -13.37
CA ALA A 115 -14.90 -4.96 -14.14
C ALA A 115 -13.37 -4.89 -14.23
N PRO A 116 -12.66 -6.00 -13.97
CA PRO A 116 -11.22 -6.09 -14.22
C PRO A 116 -11.02 -6.50 -15.68
N GLY A 117 -10.70 -5.53 -16.52
CA GLY A 117 -10.38 -5.75 -17.93
C GLY A 117 -10.26 -4.39 -18.58
N ASP A 118 -9.01 -4.00 -18.88
CA ASP A 118 -8.58 -2.92 -19.80
C ASP A 118 -7.25 -2.33 -19.30
N LEU A 119 -6.21 -3.16 -19.23
CA LEU A 119 -4.83 -2.70 -19.10
C LEU A 119 -3.85 -3.37 -20.06
N GLU A 120 -4.31 -4.18 -21.01
CA GLU A 120 -3.48 -4.64 -22.11
C GLU A 120 -3.90 -3.93 -23.39
N GLN A 121 -3.12 -2.91 -23.77
CA GLN A 121 -2.77 -2.55 -25.15
C GLN A 121 -2.01 -1.23 -25.14
N LEU A 122 -0.69 -1.33 -25.25
CA LEU A 122 0.14 -0.32 -25.87
C LEU A 122 0.99 -1.05 -26.92
N ASP A 123 0.97 -0.48 -28.12
CA ASP A 123 1.37 -1.01 -29.42
C ASP A 123 2.75 -1.68 -29.50
N SER A 124 2.80 -2.69 -30.35
CA SER A 124 3.99 -3.03 -31.15
C SER A 124 3.54 -3.54 -32.52
N ASP A 125 3.63 -2.62 -33.49
CA ASP A 125 3.83 -2.72 -34.95
C ASP A 125 3.28 -3.92 -35.77
N GLU A 126 2.49 -3.56 -36.78
CA GLU A 126 1.96 -4.38 -37.87
C GLU A 126 3.03 -4.92 -38.83
N ILE A 127 2.90 -6.21 -39.23
CA ILE A 127 3.39 -6.77 -40.49
C ILE A 127 2.26 -7.67 -41.06
N PRO A 128 1.88 -7.58 -42.35
CA PRO A 128 0.61 -8.10 -42.86
C PRO A 128 0.61 -9.60 -43.18
N PRO A 129 -0.55 -10.29 -43.16
CA PRO A 129 -0.62 -11.73 -43.40
C PRO A 129 -0.66 -12.09 -44.89
N GLN A 130 0.22 -13.00 -45.30
CA GLN A 130 0.10 -13.75 -46.55
C GLN A 130 -0.91 -14.89 -46.39
N GLN A 131 -1.86 -14.95 -47.33
CA GLN A 131 -2.81 -16.03 -47.53
C GLN A 131 -2.16 -17.27 -48.17
N GLN A 132 -2.68 -18.46 -47.83
CA GLN A 132 -3.05 -19.60 -48.70
C GLN A 132 -2.90 -20.95 -47.95
N PRO A 133 -3.48 -22.08 -48.42
CA PRO A 133 -4.90 -22.42 -48.40
C PRO A 133 -5.16 -23.76 -47.69
N GLN A 134 -6.44 -24.08 -47.48
CA GLN A 134 -6.91 -25.40 -47.07
C GLN A 134 -6.60 -26.46 -48.14
N GLN A 135 -6.12 -27.65 -47.74
CA GLN A 135 -6.59 -28.94 -48.30
C GLN A 135 -6.08 -30.19 -47.54
N GLN A 136 -7.06 -31.01 -47.16
CA GLN A 136 -7.19 -32.48 -47.31
C GLN A 136 -6.27 -33.51 -46.60
N GLN A 137 -7.00 -34.52 -46.11
CA GLN A 137 -6.59 -35.78 -45.47
C GLN A 137 -5.56 -36.62 -46.24
N SER A 138 -4.69 -37.34 -45.52
CA SER A 138 -4.31 -38.72 -45.86
C SER A 138 -3.69 -39.48 -44.68
N PHE A 139 -3.87 -40.80 -44.73
CA PHE A 139 -3.60 -41.86 -43.76
C PHE A 139 -2.11 -42.13 -43.48
N GLY A 140 -1.83 -42.62 -42.25
CA GLY A 140 -0.73 -43.55 -41.98
C GLY A 140 0.52 -43.01 -41.27
N THR A 141 0.47 -42.75 -39.96
CA THR A 141 1.67 -42.40 -39.17
C THR A 141 1.76 -43.03 -37.76
N HIS A 142 0.99 -44.08 -37.44
CA HIS A 142 1.04 -44.69 -36.11
C HIS A 142 2.27 -45.57 -35.82
N ALA A 143 3.04 -46.00 -36.83
CA ALA A 143 4.22 -46.84 -36.61
C ALA A 143 5.53 -46.03 -36.43
N VAL A 144 5.63 -44.84 -37.03
CA VAL A 144 6.83 -44.00 -36.98
C VAL A 144 6.89 -43.19 -35.68
N SER A 145 5.73 -42.73 -35.18
CA SER A 145 5.64 -41.99 -33.92
C SER A 145 6.06 -42.84 -32.71
N SER A 146 5.70 -44.13 -32.72
CA SER A 146 6.04 -45.08 -31.64
C SER A 146 7.53 -45.40 -31.57
N ARG A 147 8.21 -45.53 -32.72
CA ARG A 147 9.68 -45.75 -32.77
C ARG A 147 10.47 -44.52 -32.33
N MET A 148 9.98 -43.32 -32.64
CA MET A 148 10.61 -42.06 -32.22
C MET A 148 10.38 -41.77 -30.72
N GLN A 149 9.22 -42.16 -30.18
CA GLN A 149 8.91 -42.12 -28.74
C GLN A 149 9.78 -43.11 -27.94
N GLN A 150 9.98 -44.33 -28.44
CA GLN A 150 10.88 -45.31 -27.82
C GLN A 150 12.33 -44.83 -27.82
N ALA A 151 12.85 -44.31 -28.94
CA ALA A 151 14.21 -43.77 -29.00
C ALA A 151 14.44 -42.54 -28.08
N SER A 152 13.37 -41.80 -27.75
CA SER A 152 13.41 -40.64 -26.87
C SER A 152 13.34 -41.05 -25.39
N ALA A 153 12.51 -42.06 -25.06
CA ALA A 153 12.46 -42.65 -23.73
C ALA A 153 13.77 -43.38 -23.38
N GLU A 154 14.41 -44.04 -24.35
CA GLU A 154 15.72 -44.69 -24.21
C GLU A 154 16.81 -43.67 -23.84
N ARG A 155 16.87 -42.53 -24.55
CA ARG A 155 17.83 -41.46 -24.26
C ARG A 155 17.59 -40.85 -22.88
N ILE A 156 16.34 -40.56 -22.52
CA ILE A 156 15.99 -40.03 -21.20
C ILE A 156 16.36 -41.02 -20.09
N ARG A 157 16.21 -42.33 -20.31
CA ARG A 157 16.62 -43.38 -19.38
C ARG A 157 18.14 -43.44 -19.25
N MET A 158 18.90 -43.36 -20.34
CA MET A 158 20.38 -43.35 -20.32
C MET A 158 20.97 -42.08 -19.68
N THR A 159 20.30 -40.92 -19.78
CA THR A 159 20.76 -39.70 -19.09
C THR A 159 20.39 -39.67 -17.60
N MET A 160 19.38 -40.45 -17.18
CA MET A 160 18.92 -40.50 -15.79
C MET A 160 19.54 -41.65 -14.97
N PHE A 161 20.02 -42.73 -15.61
CA PHE A 161 20.61 -43.91 -14.96
C PHE A 161 21.79 -44.48 -15.79
N PRO A 162 23.03 -44.00 -15.58
CA PRO A 162 24.19 -44.44 -16.38
C PRO A 162 24.76 -45.82 -16.01
N ASP A 163 24.39 -46.40 -14.85
CA ASP A 163 25.03 -47.60 -14.29
C ASP A 163 24.29 -48.93 -14.55
N THR A 164 23.39 -49.02 -15.53
CA THR A 164 22.60 -50.26 -15.77
C THR A 164 22.81 -50.90 -17.15
N ILE A 165 24.04 -50.95 -17.66
CA ILE A 165 24.37 -51.81 -18.81
C ILE A 165 25.31 -52.92 -18.32
N GLU A 166 24.74 -54.10 -18.05
CA GLU A 166 25.48 -55.35 -17.89
C GLU A 166 25.94 -55.88 -19.26
N GLU A 167 27.22 -56.24 -19.28
CA GLU A 167 27.94 -57.28 -20.01
C GLU A 167 27.37 -57.83 -21.34
N GLY A 168 28.15 -57.63 -22.41
CA GLY A 168 28.10 -58.43 -23.62
C GLY A 168 29.02 -57.91 -24.72
N GLU A 169 30.08 -58.67 -25.00
CA GLU A 169 31.00 -58.62 -26.18
C GLU A 169 32.34 -57.87 -26.02
N GLU A 170 33.39 -58.67 -25.74
CA GLU A 170 34.82 -58.44 -26.06
C GLU A 170 34.99 -58.23 -27.60
N ALA A 171 35.96 -57.52 -28.20
CA ALA A 171 37.39 -57.28 -27.95
C ALA A 171 37.88 -56.18 -28.96
N PRO A 172 39.18 -55.82 -29.08
CA PRO A 172 40.33 -56.03 -28.19
C PRO A 172 41.05 -54.74 -27.76
N ILE A 173 41.79 -54.92 -26.69
CA ILE A 173 42.68 -53.98 -26.00
C ILE A 173 43.91 -53.63 -26.87
N THR A 174 44.29 -52.35 -26.89
CA THR A 174 45.70 -51.97 -27.01
C THR A 174 46.06 -51.06 -25.82
N GLN A 175 46.88 -51.60 -24.93
CA GLN A 175 47.42 -50.90 -23.77
C GLN A 175 48.45 -49.86 -24.21
N ALA A 176 48.29 -48.62 -23.75
CA ALA A 176 49.40 -47.73 -23.49
C ALA A 176 49.08 -46.97 -22.20
N GLY A 177 49.96 -47.13 -21.21
CA GLY A 177 49.74 -46.78 -19.81
C GLY A 177 49.58 -45.30 -19.49
N GLY A 178 49.15 -45.04 -18.26
CA GLY A 178 49.41 -43.78 -17.58
C GLY A 178 48.23 -43.22 -16.82
N ALA A 179 48.11 -43.62 -15.55
CA ALA A 179 47.20 -43.02 -14.59
C ALA A 179 47.51 -41.53 -14.38
N THR A 180 46.55 -40.65 -14.69
CA THR A 180 46.31 -39.41 -13.95
C THR A 180 44.83 -39.07 -14.07
N GLY A 181 44.14 -39.00 -12.92
CA GLY A 181 42.72 -38.73 -12.83
C GLY A 181 42.32 -37.48 -13.63
N GLN A 182 41.35 -37.65 -14.52
CA GLN A 182 40.61 -36.56 -15.13
C GLN A 182 39.86 -35.82 -14.02
N GLN A 183 40.52 -34.83 -13.42
CA GLN A 183 39.81 -33.70 -12.84
C GLN A 183 39.19 -32.94 -14.00
N GLN A 184 38.00 -33.39 -14.42
CA GLN A 184 37.11 -32.63 -15.27
C GLN A 184 36.97 -31.24 -14.63
N SER A 185 37.50 -30.20 -15.29
CA SER A 185 37.63 -28.89 -14.66
C SER A 185 36.25 -28.42 -14.18
N ASN A 186 36.19 -27.79 -13.01
CA ASN A 186 34.92 -27.33 -12.44
C ASN A 186 34.13 -26.44 -13.43
N LEU A 187 34.82 -25.77 -14.36
CA LEU A 187 34.24 -25.03 -15.48
C LEU A 187 33.52 -25.93 -16.50
N HIS A 188 34.06 -27.11 -16.83
CA HIS A 188 33.45 -28.04 -17.77
C HIS A 188 32.18 -28.68 -17.19
N ARG A 189 32.21 -29.07 -15.90
CA ARG A 189 31.01 -29.57 -15.21
C ARG A 189 29.93 -28.50 -15.08
N LEU A 190 30.32 -27.25 -14.77
CA LEU A 190 29.39 -26.13 -14.67
C LEU A 190 28.79 -25.75 -16.03
N ALA A 191 29.60 -25.74 -17.09
CA ALA A 191 29.13 -25.52 -18.46
C ALA A 191 28.17 -26.64 -18.91
N GLN A 192 28.43 -27.89 -18.51
CA GLN A 192 27.51 -29.01 -18.72
C GLN A 192 26.20 -28.82 -17.96
N SER A 193 26.24 -28.41 -16.68
CA SER A 193 25.04 -28.12 -15.91
C SER A 193 24.22 -26.97 -16.53
N THR A 194 24.87 -25.93 -17.04
CA THR A 194 24.21 -24.82 -17.76
C THR A 194 23.62 -25.26 -19.11
N GLN A 195 24.27 -26.19 -19.83
CA GLN A 195 23.73 -26.75 -21.08
C GLN A 195 22.56 -27.72 -20.84
N VAL A 196 22.66 -28.60 -19.84
CA VAL A 196 21.56 -29.47 -19.43
C VAL A 196 20.38 -28.64 -18.97
N LEU A 197 20.63 -27.55 -18.23
CA LEU A 197 19.59 -26.61 -17.85
C LEU A 197 19.01 -25.91 -19.08
N LYS A 198 19.82 -25.37 -20.01
CA LYS A 198 19.32 -24.79 -21.28
C LYS A 198 18.45 -25.75 -22.06
N THR A 199 18.84 -27.02 -22.14
CA THR A 199 18.12 -28.05 -22.88
C THR A 199 16.84 -28.47 -22.17
N ALA A 200 16.87 -28.62 -20.84
CA ALA A 200 15.68 -28.87 -20.03
C ALA A 200 14.73 -27.67 -20.05
N VAL A 201 15.26 -26.45 -20.05
CA VAL A 201 14.53 -25.18 -20.13
C VAL A 201 13.87 -25.00 -21.50
N ALA A 202 14.57 -25.30 -22.59
CA ALA A 202 14.02 -25.33 -23.95
C ALA A 202 12.90 -26.39 -24.08
N SER A 203 13.10 -27.54 -23.43
CA SER A 203 12.12 -28.63 -23.40
C SER A 203 10.88 -28.25 -22.56
N LEU A 204 11.05 -27.54 -21.44
CA LEU A 204 9.96 -27.02 -20.59
C LEU A 204 9.18 -25.88 -21.25
N THR A 205 9.83 -25.09 -22.11
CA THR A 205 9.13 -24.05 -22.89
C THR A 205 8.28 -24.67 -24.01
N GLN A 206 8.72 -25.81 -24.57
CA GLN A 206 7.98 -26.59 -25.58
C GLN A 206 6.84 -27.44 -24.99
N TYR A 207 7.01 -28.02 -23.80
CA TYR A 207 5.96 -28.81 -23.12
C TYR A 207 5.01 -27.90 -22.34
N GLN A 208 4.08 -27.28 -23.07
CA GLN A 208 3.11 -26.27 -22.60
C GLN A 208 2.11 -26.70 -21.50
N GLY A 209 2.26 -27.84 -20.82
CA GLY A 209 1.15 -28.48 -20.09
C GLY A 209 1.33 -28.83 -18.62
N SER A 210 2.54 -29.13 -18.12
CA SER A 210 2.66 -29.82 -16.83
C SER A 210 3.18 -28.93 -15.70
N THR A 211 2.26 -28.60 -14.78
CA THR A 211 2.54 -28.00 -13.46
C THR A 211 3.64 -28.78 -12.72
N GLU A 212 3.70 -30.10 -12.88
CA GLU A 212 4.69 -30.98 -12.26
C GLU A 212 6.11 -30.79 -12.80
N LEU A 213 6.29 -30.66 -14.12
CA LEU A 213 7.60 -30.40 -14.70
C LEU A 213 8.09 -29.01 -14.32
N THR A 214 7.19 -28.02 -14.30
CA THR A 214 7.49 -26.68 -13.77
C THR A 214 7.95 -26.79 -12.32
N ALA A 215 7.20 -27.48 -11.46
CA ALA A 215 7.53 -27.64 -10.04
C ALA A 215 8.89 -28.32 -9.81
N ARG A 216 9.28 -29.27 -10.67
CA ARG A 216 10.61 -29.92 -10.61
C ARG A 216 11.76 -29.01 -11.03
N ALA A 217 11.51 -28.06 -11.94
CA ALA A 217 12.53 -27.12 -12.43
C ALA A 217 12.75 -25.92 -11.49
N LEU A 218 11.73 -25.54 -10.71
CA LEU A 218 11.77 -24.38 -9.81
C LEU A 218 12.93 -24.35 -8.81
N PRO A 219 13.33 -25.46 -8.15
CA PRO A 219 14.47 -25.45 -7.24
C PRO A 219 15.80 -25.12 -7.94
N GLU A 220 16.01 -25.60 -9.17
CA GLU A 220 17.23 -25.31 -9.93
C GLU A 220 17.24 -23.85 -10.40
N ILE A 221 16.10 -23.32 -10.85
CA ILE A 221 15.96 -21.88 -11.15
C ILE A 221 16.25 -21.04 -9.91
N ALA A 222 15.73 -21.43 -8.73
CA ALA A 222 16.01 -20.74 -7.49
C ALA A 222 17.50 -20.77 -7.14
N LYS A 223 18.18 -21.91 -7.26
CA LYS A 223 19.64 -21.98 -7.03
C LYS A 223 20.39 -21.01 -7.92
N LEU A 224 20.07 -20.92 -9.21
CA LEU A 224 20.74 -20.01 -10.14
C LEU A 224 20.54 -18.53 -9.79
N LEU A 225 19.38 -18.17 -9.22
CA LEU A 225 19.08 -16.79 -8.80
C LEU A 225 19.77 -16.39 -7.47
N GLN A 226 20.35 -17.33 -6.73
CA GLN A 226 20.99 -17.01 -5.45
C GLN A 226 22.26 -16.16 -5.64
N PRO A 227 22.54 -15.20 -4.74
CA PRO A 227 23.68 -14.30 -4.85
C PRO A 227 25.04 -15.00 -4.96
N GLN A 228 25.16 -16.21 -4.40
CA GLN A 228 26.40 -16.98 -4.40
C GLN A 228 26.81 -17.52 -5.78
N ASN A 229 25.88 -17.54 -6.75
CA ASN A 229 26.15 -17.93 -8.14
C ASN A 229 26.54 -16.73 -9.03
N GLY A 230 26.89 -15.58 -8.44
CA GLY A 230 27.18 -14.31 -9.12
C GLY A 230 28.38 -14.30 -10.09
N GLY A 231 29.00 -15.46 -10.37
CA GLY A 231 30.02 -15.60 -11.41
C GLY A 231 29.45 -15.63 -12.84
N ASP A 232 28.22 -16.12 -13.05
CA ASP A 232 27.63 -16.28 -14.39
C ASP A 232 26.40 -15.39 -14.59
N THR A 233 26.65 -14.13 -14.91
CA THR A 233 25.59 -13.11 -15.13
C THR A 233 24.62 -13.51 -16.25
N SER A 234 25.06 -14.33 -17.22
CA SER A 234 24.22 -14.82 -18.31
C SER A 234 23.19 -15.84 -17.81
N ALA A 235 23.63 -16.82 -17.00
CA ALA A 235 22.74 -17.83 -16.45
C ALA A 235 21.65 -17.22 -15.54
N VAL A 236 22.02 -16.23 -14.72
CA VAL A 236 21.06 -15.49 -13.86
C VAL A 236 20.02 -14.75 -14.70
N SER A 237 20.43 -14.12 -15.80
CA SER A 237 19.52 -13.43 -16.73
C SER A 237 18.54 -14.40 -17.39
N GLU A 238 19.03 -15.54 -17.87
CA GLU A 238 18.20 -16.55 -18.53
C GLU A 238 17.22 -17.20 -17.54
N ALA A 239 17.66 -17.49 -16.31
CA ALA A 239 16.80 -17.98 -15.25
C ALA A 239 15.69 -16.99 -14.88
N ALA A 240 16.01 -15.68 -14.76
CA ALA A 240 15.04 -14.64 -14.45
C ALA A 240 14.00 -14.47 -15.57
N LYS A 241 14.43 -14.51 -16.84
CA LYS A 241 13.54 -14.43 -18.01
C LYS A 241 12.60 -15.63 -18.07
N LEU A 242 13.14 -16.84 -17.89
CA LEU A 242 12.33 -18.05 -17.85
C LEU A 242 11.27 -17.97 -16.74
N LEU A 243 11.67 -17.57 -15.54
CA LEU A 243 10.75 -17.45 -14.42
C LEU A 243 9.65 -16.43 -14.71
N HIS A 244 10.00 -15.32 -15.37
CA HIS A 244 9.03 -14.33 -15.83
C HIS A 244 8.03 -14.93 -16.81
N ASP A 245 8.49 -15.69 -17.81
CA ASP A 245 7.59 -16.34 -18.77
C ASP A 245 6.73 -17.44 -18.13
N LEU A 246 7.24 -18.15 -17.12
CA LEU A 246 6.45 -19.11 -16.34
C LEU A 246 5.33 -18.43 -15.55
N THR A 247 5.53 -17.21 -15.05
CA THR A 247 4.48 -16.47 -14.33
C THR A 247 3.36 -15.92 -15.23
N LYS A 248 3.56 -15.89 -16.56
CA LYS A 248 2.52 -15.49 -17.52
C LYS A 248 1.57 -16.64 -17.89
N LYS A 249 2.00 -17.89 -17.70
CA LYS A 249 1.23 -19.09 -18.06
C LYS A 249 0.47 -19.61 -16.84
N GLU A 250 -0.84 -19.76 -16.93
CA GLU A 250 -1.71 -20.10 -15.79
C GLU A 250 -1.31 -21.41 -15.07
N THR A 251 -0.91 -22.44 -15.83
CA THR A 251 -0.51 -23.74 -15.28
C THR A 251 0.80 -23.67 -14.49
N SER A 252 1.83 -23.06 -15.09
CA SER A 252 3.13 -22.84 -14.46
C SER A 252 3.08 -21.86 -13.29
N TYR A 253 2.21 -20.84 -13.36
CA TYR A 253 1.99 -19.87 -12.31
C TYR A 253 1.57 -20.51 -10.98
N LYS A 254 0.68 -21.51 -11.01
CA LYS A 254 0.26 -22.24 -9.80
C LYS A 254 1.43 -22.98 -9.14
N ALA A 255 2.37 -23.52 -9.91
CA ALA A 255 3.58 -24.14 -9.38
C ALA A 255 4.51 -23.11 -8.70
N VAL A 256 4.68 -21.93 -9.32
CA VAL A 256 5.49 -20.84 -8.76
C VAL A 256 4.90 -20.36 -7.44
N LEU A 257 3.59 -20.10 -7.39
CA LEU A 257 2.89 -19.66 -6.18
C LEU A 257 2.99 -20.68 -5.03
N SER A 258 3.03 -21.97 -5.36
CA SER A 258 3.12 -23.04 -4.36
C SER A 258 4.53 -23.15 -3.74
N ASN A 259 5.53 -22.48 -4.30
CA ASN A 259 6.91 -22.56 -3.84
C ASN A 259 7.39 -21.25 -3.18
N ALA A 260 7.23 -21.16 -1.86
CA ALA A 260 7.66 -20.00 -1.08
C ALA A 260 9.16 -19.68 -1.19
N HIS A 261 10.00 -20.70 -1.37
CA HIS A 261 11.43 -20.52 -1.50
C HIS A 261 11.79 -19.78 -2.79
N VAL A 262 11.13 -20.11 -3.89
CA VAL A 262 11.31 -19.43 -5.18
C VAL A 262 10.95 -17.95 -5.04
N VAL A 263 9.77 -17.64 -4.49
CA VAL A 263 9.32 -16.25 -4.30
C VAL A 263 10.29 -15.45 -3.44
N ARG A 264 10.77 -16.04 -2.34
CA ARG A 264 11.81 -15.41 -1.50
C ARG A 264 13.10 -15.15 -2.27
N THR A 265 13.52 -16.12 -3.08
CA THR A 265 14.74 -15.99 -3.89
C THR A 265 14.58 -14.92 -4.97
N MET A 266 13.39 -14.76 -5.55
CA MET A 266 13.09 -13.67 -6.47
C MET A 266 13.22 -12.30 -5.77
N VAL A 267 12.65 -12.17 -4.57
CA VAL A 267 12.73 -10.93 -3.78
C VAL A 267 14.19 -10.59 -3.44
N GLN A 268 14.98 -11.58 -3.01
CA GLN A 268 16.41 -11.41 -2.72
C GLN A 268 17.21 -11.09 -4.00
N GLY A 269 16.89 -11.75 -5.11
CA GLY A 269 17.52 -11.54 -6.42
C GLY A 269 17.33 -10.11 -6.93
N MET A 270 16.14 -9.52 -6.73
CA MET A 270 15.88 -8.12 -7.11
C MET A 270 16.75 -7.11 -6.38
N VAL A 271 17.12 -7.38 -5.12
CA VAL A 271 17.94 -6.48 -4.30
C VAL A 271 19.43 -6.69 -4.55
N SER A 272 19.84 -7.94 -4.76
CA SER A 272 21.26 -8.33 -4.86
C SER A 272 21.83 -8.19 -6.28
N THR A 273 21.00 -8.24 -7.32
CA THR A 273 21.47 -8.13 -8.69
C THR A 273 21.92 -6.71 -9.06
N ARG A 274 23.00 -6.60 -9.83
CA ARG A 274 23.43 -5.35 -10.50
C ARG A 274 22.84 -5.20 -11.90
N SER A 275 22.26 -6.27 -12.45
CA SER A 275 21.68 -6.26 -13.80
C SER A 275 20.25 -5.74 -13.76
N LEU A 276 20.03 -4.60 -14.43
CA LEU A 276 18.70 -3.99 -14.55
C LEU A 276 17.72 -4.87 -15.33
N ASP A 277 18.21 -5.70 -16.26
CA ASP A 277 17.36 -6.66 -16.97
C ASP A 277 16.87 -7.78 -16.06
N VAL A 278 17.76 -8.33 -15.21
CA VAL A 278 17.37 -9.32 -14.19
C VAL A 278 16.36 -8.70 -13.23
N GLN A 279 16.64 -7.50 -12.73
CA GLN A 279 15.76 -6.81 -11.79
C GLN A 279 14.38 -6.52 -12.42
N LYS A 280 14.35 -6.11 -13.70
CA LYS A 280 13.11 -5.92 -14.47
C LYS A 280 12.33 -7.21 -14.64
N SER A 281 12.97 -8.32 -15.04
CA SER A 281 12.30 -9.61 -15.19
C SER A 281 11.70 -10.09 -13.86
N LEU A 282 12.47 -10.04 -12.78
CA LEU A 282 12.00 -10.45 -11.46
C LEU A 282 10.88 -9.54 -10.92
N ALA A 283 10.97 -8.23 -11.11
CA ALA A 283 9.90 -7.29 -10.77
C ALA A 283 8.62 -7.57 -11.58
N GLY A 284 8.76 -7.91 -12.86
CA GLY A 284 7.67 -8.36 -13.70
C GLY A 284 7.00 -9.65 -13.20
N CYS A 285 7.77 -10.60 -12.67
CA CYS A 285 7.21 -11.79 -12.03
C CYS A 285 6.35 -11.44 -10.80
N ILE A 286 6.86 -10.56 -9.93
CA ILE A 286 6.14 -10.09 -8.74
C ILE A 286 4.87 -9.34 -9.13
N HIS A 287 4.93 -8.54 -10.20
CA HIS A 287 3.75 -7.88 -10.76
C HIS A 287 2.68 -8.88 -11.19
N ASN A 288 3.04 -9.89 -11.98
CA ASN A 288 2.10 -10.95 -12.40
C ASN A 288 1.47 -11.65 -11.19
N MET A 289 2.27 -11.93 -10.16
CA MET A 289 1.78 -12.53 -8.91
C MET A 289 0.86 -11.62 -8.10
N SER A 290 1.05 -10.31 -8.15
CA SER A 290 0.25 -9.35 -7.38
C SER A 290 -1.22 -9.29 -7.83
N GLY A 291 -1.57 -9.86 -8.98
CA GLY A 291 -2.94 -9.97 -9.47
C GLY A 291 -3.80 -11.03 -8.74
N ASP A 292 -3.19 -11.92 -7.95
CA ASP A 292 -3.89 -12.97 -7.20
C ASP A 292 -3.75 -12.74 -5.69
N ARG A 293 -4.83 -12.97 -4.93
CA ARG A 293 -4.84 -12.95 -3.46
C ARG A 293 -3.77 -13.86 -2.86
N ARG A 294 -3.55 -15.06 -3.40
CA ARG A 294 -2.47 -15.95 -2.94
C ARG A 294 -1.10 -15.36 -3.25
N GLY A 295 -0.91 -14.81 -4.44
CA GLY A 295 0.34 -14.15 -4.82
C GLY A 295 0.66 -12.97 -3.92
N LEU A 296 -0.31 -12.12 -3.57
CA LEU A 296 -0.16 -11.03 -2.60
C LEU A 296 0.36 -11.52 -1.25
N GLN A 297 -0.22 -12.59 -0.70
CA GLN A 297 0.23 -13.20 0.56
C GLN A 297 1.67 -13.73 0.46
N MET A 298 2.03 -14.37 -0.66
CA MET A 298 3.37 -14.90 -0.87
C MET A 298 4.42 -13.80 -1.01
N ILE A 299 4.10 -12.72 -1.73
CA ILE A 299 4.95 -11.53 -1.85
C ILE A 299 5.18 -10.91 -0.46
N TYR A 300 4.11 -10.72 0.31
CA TYR A 300 4.18 -10.17 1.67
C TYR A 300 5.07 -11.02 2.59
N ASN A 301 4.78 -12.32 2.69
CA ASN A 301 5.52 -13.26 3.54
C ASN A 301 7.00 -13.44 3.14
N SER A 302 7.34 -13.09 1.90
CA SER A 302 8.71 -13.16 1.38
C SER A 302 9.51 -11.87 1.59
N GLY A 303 8.95 -10.87 2.29
CA GLY A 303 9.60 -9.56 2.46
C GLY A 303 9.55 -8.68 1.21
N GLY A 304 8.52 -8.88 0.36
CA GLY A 304 8.41 -8.17 -0.92
C GLY A 304 8.18 -6.67 -0.78
N ILE A 305 7.53 -6.19 0.29
CA ILE A 305 7.20 -4.76 0.45
C ILE A 305 8.46 -3.88 0.54
N PRO A 306 9.40 -4.10 1.47
CA PRO A 306 10.63 -3.30 1.51
C PRO A 306 11.40 -3.31 0.19
N CYS A 307 11.44 -4.46 -0.49
CA CYS A 307 12.09 -4.60 -1.79
C CYS A 307 11.38 -3.75 -2.87
N LEU A 308 10.06 -3.87 -3.01
CA LEU A 308 9.26 -3.08 -3.96
C LEU A 308 9.39 -1.58 -3.69
N VAL A 309 9.40 -1.17 -2.41
CA VAL A 309 9.62 0.22 -2.02
C VAL A 309 11.03 0.70 -2.38
N GLN A 310 12.06 -0.14 -2.23
CA GLN A 310 13.41 0.17 -2.69
C GLN A 310 13.46 0.37 -4.21
N LEU A 311 12.72 -0.41 -5.00
CA LEU A 311 12.69 -0.27 -6.46
C LEU A 311 12.08 1.06 -6.95
N LEU A 312 11.35 1.79 -6.11
CA LEU A 312 10.79 3.11 -6.44
C LEU A 312 11.83 4.20 -6.72
N ILE A 313 13.12 3.94 -6.46
CA ILE A 313 14.23 4.86 -6.81
C ILE A 313 14.93 4.49 -8.12
N SER A 314 14.48 3.44 -8.81
CA SER A 314 15.09 2.99 -10.06
C SER A 314 14.97 4.05 -11.16
N GLN A 315 16.01 4.17 -11.99
CA GLN A 315 15.99 5.03 -13.17
C GLN A 315 15.35 4.35 -14.39
N VAL A 316 14.96 3.08 -14.26
CA VAL A 316 14.30 2.32 -15.33
C VAL A 316 12.79 2.39 -15.15
N ASP A 317 12.10 3.07 -16.06
CA ASP A 317 10.65 3.29 -15.96
C ASP A 317 9.85 1.98 -15.93
N ALA A 318 10.29 0.93 -16.64
CA ALA A 318 9.65 -0.39 -16.57
C ALA A 318 9.70 -1.00 -15.15
N ILE A 319 10.82 -0.82 -14.44
CA ILE A 319 10.98 -1.31 -13.05
C ILE A 319 10.09 -0.50 -12.11
N LEU A 320 10.05 0.83 -12.28
CA LEU A 320 9.15 1.70 -11.52
C LEU A 320 7.68 1.31 -11.72
N PHE A 321 7.29 1.03 -12.96
CA PHE A 321 5.92 0.66 -13.29
C PHE A 321 5.51 -0.66 -12.62
N TYR A 322 6.35 -1.70 -12.71
CA TYR A 322 6.10 -2.96 -12.01
C TYR A 322 6.06 -2.78 -10.49
N ALA A 323 6.98 -1.99 -9.92
CA ALA A 323 7.03 -1.76 -8.49
C ALA A 323 5.78 -1.02 -7.97
N VAL A 324 5.42 0.11 -8.57
CA VAL A 324 4.25 0.92 -8.19
C VAL A 324 2.96 0.12 -8.36
N THR A 325 2.79 -0.59 -9.48
CA THR A 325 1.57 -1.36 -9.74
C THR A 325 1.42 -2.55 -8.79
N SER A 326 2.53 -3.23 -8.47
CA SER A 326 2.51 -4.31 -7.47
C SER A 326 2.14 -3.79 -6.09
N LEU A 327 2.72 -2.66 -5.66
CA LEU A 327 2.37 -2.00 -4.40
C LEU A 327 0.91 -1.54 -4.40
N HIS A 328 0.40 -1.02 -5.52
CA HIS A 328 -1.00 -0.62 -5.65
C HIS A 328 -1.95 -1.79 -5.41
N ASN A 329 -1.70 -2.92 -6.06
CA ASN A 329 -2.48 -4.15 -5.87
C ASN A 329 -2.43 -4.62 -4.39
N MET A 330 -1.25 -4.58 -3.77
CA MET A 330 -1.11 -4.89 -2.34
C MET A 330 -1.92 -3.92 -1.45
N LEU A 331 -1.87 -2.62 -1.71
CA LEU A 331 -2.59 -1.62 -0.91
C LEU A 331 -4.12 -1.70 -1.07
N LEU A 332 -4.60 -2.13 -2.24
CA LEU A 332 -6.02 -2.31 -2.53
C LEU A 332 -6.59 -3.61 -1.94
N HIS A 333 -5.83 -4.70 -2.02
CA HIS A 333 -6.36 -6.04 -1.83
C HIS A 333 -5.71 -6.82 -0.67
N TYR A 334 -4.72 -6.25 0.02
CA TYR A 334 -4.02 -6.88 1.15
C TYR A 334 -3.79 -5.89 2.30
N GLU A 335 -4.75 -5.80 3.22
CA GLU A 335 -4.79 -4.81 4.30
C GLU A 335 -3.47 -4.65 5.11
N PRO A 336 -2.76 -5.74 5.49
CA PRO A 336 -1.50 -5.61 6.24
C PRO A 336 -0.42 -4.79 5.53
N ALA A 337 -0.44 -4.75 4.19
CA ALA A 337 0.57 -4.06 3.40
C ALA A 337 0.67 -2.56 3.70
N LYS A 338 -0.43 -1.92 4.10
CA LYS A 338 -0.46 -0.46 4.29
C LYS A 338 0.51 0.00 5.37
N MET A 339 0.63 -0.72 6.48
CA MET A 339 1.56 -0.34 7.55
C MET A 339 3.02 -0.55 7.12
N ASP A 340 3.31 -1.70 6.52
CA ASP A 340 4.66 -2.05 6.08
C ASP A 340 5.18 -1.10 5.00
N VAL A 341 4.32 -0.65 4.08
CA VAL A 341 4.69 0.35 3.07
C VAL A 341 5.05 1.69 3.73
N ARG A 342 4.35 2.08 4.81
CA ARG A 342 4.70 3.30 5.58
C ARG A 342 6.05 3.14 6.27
N LEU A 343 6.25 2.02 6.98
CA LEU A 343 7.49 1.75 7.71
C LEU A 343 8.71 1.63 6.78
N ALA A 344 8.50 1.17 5.53
CA ALA A 344 9.55 1.10 4.52
C ALA A 344 9.89 2.45 3.85
N GLY A 345 9.25 3.55 4.23
CA GLY A 345 9.45 4.87 3.61
C GLY A 345 8.86 4.99 2.21
N GLY A 346 7.74 4.29 1.96
CA GLY A 346 7.08 4.28 0.66
C GLY A 346 6.45 5.62 0.28
N LEU A 347 6.00 6.41 1.25
CA LEU A 347 5.33 7.70 1.03
C LEU A 347 6.28 8.70 0.38
N GLU A 348 7.47 8.88 0.94
CA GLU A 348 8.50 9.82 0.49
C GLU A 348 8.92 9.49 -0.95
N LYS A 349 9.17 8.21 -1.22
CA LYS A 349 9.55 7.73 -2.56
C LYS A 349 8.41 7.92 -3.57
N MET A 350 7.17 7.63 -3.18
CA MET A 350 6.01 7.86 -4.05
C MET A 350 5.77 9.35 -4.33
N VAL A 351 5.98 10.24 -3.35
CA VAL A 351 5.89 11.69 -3.59
C VAL A 351 6.99 12.16 -4.54
N ALA A 352 8.22 11.67 -4.40
CA ALA A 352 9.30 11.97 -5.33
C ALA A 352 8.99 11.54 -6.77
N LEU A 353 8.20 10.49 -6.97
CA LEU A 353 7.76 10.02 -8.29
C LEU A 353 6.68 10.90 -8.95
N LEU A 354 6.02 11.81 -8.20
CA LEU A 354 5.01 12.72 -8.75
C LEU A 354 5.59 13.77 -9.71
N VAL A 355 6.91 13.83 -9.90
CA VAL A 355 7.58 14.71 -10.87
C VAL A 355 7.67 14.12 -12.27
N LYS A 356 7.41 12.81 -12.44
CA LYS A 356 7.40 12.11 -13.74
C LYS A 356 6.30 12.66 -14.67
N ASP A 357 6.37 12.29 -15.94
CA ASP A 357 5.50 12.86 -16.98
C ASP A 357 4.39 11.93 -17.46
N ASN A 358 4.49 10.62 -17.21
CA ASN A 358 3.50 9.65 -17.68
C ASN A 358 2.19 9.74 -16.87
N PRO A 359 1.06 10.17 -17.47
CA PRO A 359 -0.16 10.41 -16.71
C PRO A 359 -0.79 9.15 -16.11
N LYS A 360 -0.65 8.00 -16.79
CA LYS A 360 -1.17 6.71 -16.30
C LYS A 360 -0.37 6.26 -15.08
N PHE A 361 0.96 6.39 -15.12
CA PHE A 361 1.83 6.09 -13.98
C PHE A 361 1.53 7.00 -12.79
N LEU A 362 1.47 8.32 -13.00
CA LEU A 362 1.14 9.29 -11.97
C LEU A 362 -0.21 9.00 -11.30
N ALA A 363 -1.21 8.53 -12.06
CA ALA A 363 -2.53 8.21 -11.52
C ALA A 363 -2.47 7.06 -10.51
N ILE A 364 -1.65 6.03 -10.80
CA ILE A 364 -1.43 4.90 -9.88
C ILE A 364 -0.69 5.38 -8.64
N THR A 365 0.41 6.14 -8.82
CA THR A 365 1.20 6.70 -7.70
C THR A 365 0.35 7.59 -6.78
N ALA A 366 -0.48 8.47 -7.35
CA ALA A 366 -1.37 9.33 -6.59
C ALA A 366 -2.45 8.54 -5.83
N ASP A 367 -2.96 7.44 -6.41
CA ASP A 367 -3.93 6.58 -5.73
C ASP A 367 -3.30 5.78 -4.58
N CYS A 368 -2.06 5.30 -4.73
CA CYS A 368 -1.29 4.71 -3.62
C CYS A 368 -1.15 5.67 -2.44
N LEU A 369 -0.75 6.91 -2.72
CA LEU A 369 -0.65 7.98 -1.70
C LEU A 369 -2.00 8.27 -1.05
N HIS A 370 -3.09 8.31 -1.83
CA HIS A 370 -4.44 8.47 -1.30
C HIS A 370 -4.82 7.33 -0.33
N ILE A 371 -4.61 6.07 -0.73
CA ILE A 371 -4.91 4.89 0.10
C ILE A 371 -4.13 4.95 1.42
N LEU A 372 -2.85 5.34 1.38
CA LEU A 372 -1.99 5.43 2.55
C LEU A 372 -2.30 6.64 3.45
N ALA A 373 -2.82 7.74 2.89
CA ALA A 373 -3.16 8.96 3.62
C ALA A 373 -4.57 8.94 4.23
N TYR A 374 -5.49 8.17 3.66
CA TYR A 374 -6.87 8.10 4.12
C TYR A 374 -6.93 7.60 5.57
N GLY A 375 -7.51 8.41 6.46
CA GLY A 375 -7.63 8.07 7.89
C GLY A 375 -6.31 8.01 8.68
N HIS A 376 -5.17 8.40 8.09
CA HIS A 376 -3.86 8.24 8.74
C HIS A 376 -3.10 9.59 8.82
N GLN A 377 -3.03 10.17 10.02
CA GLN A 377 -2.51 11.54 10.20
C GLN A 377 -1.01 11.65 9.86
N ASP A 378 -0.18 10.72 10.33
CA ASP A 378 1.26 10.75 10.08
C ASP A 378 1.59 10.65 8.59
N SER A 379 0.81 9.87 7.83
CA SER A 379 0.99 9.79 6.38
C SER A 379 0.82 11.15 5.71
N LYS A 380 -0.18 11.94 6.16
CA LYS A 380 -0.44 13.28 5.62
C LYS A 380 0.71 14.23 5.95
N LEU A 381 1.35 14.08 7.10
CA LEU A 381 2.51 14.88 7.50
C LEU A 381 3.77 14.49 6.73
N ILE A 382 3.99 13.21 6.46
CA ILE A 382 5.10 12.74 5.62
C ILE A 382 4.93 13.24 4.17
N ILE A 383 3.71 13.15 3.62
CA ILE A 383 3.40 13.70 2.29
C ILE A 383 3.67 15.21 2.23
N LEU A 384 3.30 15.94 3.29
CA LEU A 384 3.58 17.37 3.42
C LEU A 384 5.08 17.65 3.40
N ALA A 385 5.84 17.00 4.29
CA ALA A 385 7.29 17.15 4.40
C ALA A 385 8.04 16.80 3.11
N SER A 386 7.47 15.93 2.28
CA SER A 386 8.02 15.52 0.99
C SER A 386 7.63 16.45 -0.18
N GLY A 387 6.90 17.55 0.07
CA GLY A 387 6.47 18.48 -0.98
C GLY A 387 5.25 18.01 -1.80
N GLY A 388 4.45 17.10 -1.24
CA GLY A 388 3.25 16.55 -1.88
C GLY A 388 2.25 17.61 -2.39
N PRO A 389 1.84 18.60 -1.58
CA PRO A 389 0.89 19.63 -2.02
C PRO A 389 1.31 20.36 -3.30
N VAL A 390 2.58 20.77 -3.39
CA VAL A 390 3.12 21.50 -4.55
C VAL A 390 3.06 20.63 -5.82
N ASN A 391 3.50 19.37 -5.72
CA ASN A 391 3.48 18.43 -6.84
C ASN A 391 2.04 18.11 -7.32
N LEU A 392 1.10 17.93 -6.40
CA LEU A 392 -0.30 17.65 -6.73
C LEU A 392 -0.96 18.85 -7.40
N VAL A 393 -0.73 20.06 -6.88
CA VAL A 393 -1.26 21.29 -7.49
C VAL A 393 -0.65 21.51 -8.88
N ARG A 394 0.65 21.23 -9.07
CA ARG A 394 1.29 21.24 -10.39
C ARG A 394 0.58 20.29 -11.36
N ILE A 395 0.34 19.04 -10.95
CA ILE A 395 -0.37 18.05 -11.79
C ILE A 395 -1.76 18.57 -12.18
N MET A 396 -2.53 19.10 -11.22
CA MET A 396 -3.85 19.69 -11.49
C MET A 396 -3.80 20.89 -12.45
N ARG A 397 -2.64 21.54 -12.65
CA ARG A 397 -2.50 22.63 -13.63
C ARG A 397 -2.12 22.17 -15.02
N LEU A 398 -1.31 21.12 -15.12
CA LEU A 398 -0.62 20.75 -16.36
C LEU A 398 -1.34 19.67 -17.17
N TYR A 399 -2.10 18.79 -16.53
CA TYR A 399 -2.68 17.61 -17.18
C TYR A 399 -4.19 17.74 -17.41
N SER A 400 -4.68 17.03 -18.42
CA SER A 400 -6.10 16.89 -18.76
C SER A 400 -6.62 15.44 -18.63
N TYR A 401 -5.74 14.48 -18.34
CA TYR A 401 -6.12 13.07 -18.22
C TYR A 401 -7.04 12.87 -17.00
N GLU A 402 -8.31 12.54 -17.25
CA GLU A 402 -9.36 12.53 -16.22
C GLU A 402 -9.03 11.64 -15.03
N LYS A 403 -8.50 10.43 -15.25
CA LYS A 403 -8.20 9.48 -14.16
C LYS A 403 -7.10 10.03 -13.24
N LEU A 404 -6.11 10.72 -13.80
CA LEU A 404 -5.07 11.40 -13.02
C LEU A 404 -5.64 12.57 -12.23
N LEU A 405 -6.41 13.45 -12.87
CA LEU A 405 -7.05 14.58 -12.20
C LEU A 405 -7.96 14.11 -11.06
N TRP A 406 -8.74 13.05 -11.30
CA TRP A 406 -9.61 12.45 -10.29
C TRP A 406 -8.84 11.88 -9.11
N THR A 407 -7.79 11.07 -9.34
CA THR A 407 -6.95 10.52 -8.26
C THR A 407 -6.21 11.60 -7.48
N CYS A 408 -5.63 12.60 -8.15
CA CYS A 408 -5.02 13.76 -7.50
C CYS A 408 -6.03 14.57 -6.67
N SER A 409 -7.24 14.81 -7.19
CA SER A 409 -8.30 15.51 -6.45
C SER A 409 -8.74 14.76 -5.19
N ARG A 410 -8.76 13.41 -5.23
CA ARG A 410 -9.06 12.58 -4.05
C ARG A 410 -7.99 12.75 -2.98
N LEU A 411 -6.72 12.70 -3.37
CA LEU A 411 -5.61 12.92 -2.43
C LEU A 411 -5.66 14.34 -1.85
N LEU A 412 -5.82 15.37 -2.68
CA LEU A 412 -5.98 16.75 -2.21
C LEU A 412 -7.15 16.93 -1.25
N LYS A 413 -8.28 16.24 -1.49
CA LYS A 413 -9.42 16.21 -0.56
C LYS A 413 -9.02 15.67 0.81
N VAL A 414 -8.31 14.54 0.86
CA VAL A 414 -7.82 13.93 2.12
C VAL A 414 -6.81 14.82 2.83
N LEU A 415 -5.96 15.54 2.09
CA LEU A 415 -4.98 16.46 2.65
C LEU A 415 -5.63 17.77 3.13
N SER A 416 -6.69 18.25 2.46
CA SER A 416 -7.37 19.52 2.78
C SER A 416 -8.04 19.55 4.16
N VAL A 417 -8.33 18.39 4.75
CA VAL A 417 -8.83 18.29 6.13
C VAL A 417 -7.72 18.27 7.18
N CYS A 418 -6.44 18.21 6.77
CA CYS A 418 -5.31 18.29 7.68
C CYS A 418 -4.89 19.77 7.87
N PRO A 419 -4.90 20.31 9.11
CA PRO A 419 -4.55 21.70 9.37
C PRO A 419 -3.17 22.10 8.84
N SER A 420 -2.18 21.21 8.89
CA SER A 420 -0.82 21.47 8.41
C SER A 420 -0.70 21.47 6.88
N ASN A 421 -1.50 20.66 6.17
CA ASN A 421 -1.46 20.60 4.70
C ASN A 421 -2.27 21.72 4.05
N LYS A 422 -3.37 22.14 4.69
CA LYS A 422 -4.28 23.16 4.19
C LYS A 422 -3.57 24.46 3.73
N PRO A 423 -2.71 25.11 4.53
CA PRO A 423 -2.01 26.33 4.10
C PRO A 423 -1.09 26.08 2.90
N GLU A 424 -0.35 24.98 2.88
CA GLU A 424 0.56 24.64 1.78
C GLU A 424 -0.17 24.40 0.46
N ILE A 425 -1.36 23.77 0.49
CA ILE A 425 -2.19 23.61 -0.70
C ILE A 425 -2.65 24.99 -1.23
N VAL A 426 -3.06 25.89 -0.33
CA VAL A 426 -3.49 27.24 -0.72
C VAL A 426 -2.32 28.06 -1.26
N GLN A 427 -1.15 28.03 -0.61
CA GLN A 427 0.06 28.75 -1.01
C GLN A 427 0.61 28.24 -2.34
N ALA A 428 0.53 26.93 -2.60
CA ALA A 428 0.85 26.36 -3.91
C ALA A 428 -0.11 26.84 -5.02
N GLY A 429 -1.19 27.54 -4.68
CA GLY A 429 -2.25 28.01 -5.58
C GLY A 429 -3.21 26.89 -6.00
N GLY A 430 -3.55 26.02 -5.03
CA GLY A 430 -4.47 24.91 -5.22
C GLY A 430 -5.90 25.34 -5.51
N MET A 431 -6.35 26.49 -4.98
CA MET A 431 -7.68 27.03 -5.25
C MET A 431 -7.89 27.25 -6.75
N GLN A 432 -6.98 27.96 -7.41
CA GLN A 432 -7.05 28.23 -8.84
C GLN A 432 -6.91 26.95 -9.67
N ALA A 433 -5.98 26.08 -9.30
CA ALA A 433 -5.73 24.84 -10.04
C ALA A 433 -6.96 23.92 -10.03
N LEU A 434 -7.62 23.78 -8.88
CA LEU A 434 -8.83 22.99 -8.71
C LEU A 434 -10.02 23.59 -9.47
N SER A 435 -10.24 24.90 -9.35
CA SER A 435 -11.40 25.56 -9.97
C SER A 435 -11.41 25.51 -11.50
N ARG A 436 -10.25 25.40 -12.15
CA ARG A 436 -10.15 25.22 -13.62
C ARG A 436 -10.93 24.00 -14.14
N HIS A 437 -11.13 23.00 -13.28
CA HIS A 437 -11.75 21.72 -13.65
C HIS A 437 -13.23 21.63 -13.28
N LEU A 438 -13.85 22.72 -12.84
CA LEU A 438 -15.28 22.72 -12.45
C LEU A 438 -16.25 22.58 -13.63
N GLY A 439 -15.82 22.94 -14.84
CA GLY A 439 -16.57 22.70 -16.09
C GLY A 439 -16.31 21.32 -16.72
N HIS A 440 -15.60 20.42 -16.03
CA HIS A 440 -15.24 19.12 -16.58
C HIS A 440 -16.45 18.16 -16.64
N ARG A 441 -16.56 17.35 -17.70
CA ARG A 441 -17.70 16.42 -17.91
C ARG A 441 -17.80 15.33 -16.84
N SER A 442 -16.67 14.96 -16.23
CA SER A 442 -16.61 13.98 -15.13
C SER A 442 -17.19 14.57 -13.84
N THR A 443 -18.42 14.16 -13.54
CA THR A 443 -19.11 14.55 -12.31
C THR A 443 -18.33 14.13 -11.06
N ARG A 444 -17.74 12.93 -11.04
CA ARG A 444 -16.93 12.46 -9.89
C ARG A 444 -15.71 13.33 -9.61
N LEU A 445 -15.10 13.91 -10.64
CA LEU A 445 -13.99 14.85 -10.50
C LEU A 445 -14.50 16.17 -9.90
N VAL A 446 -15.55 16.74 -10.49
CA VAL A 446 -16.17 18.00 -10.04
C VAL A 446 -16.60 17.91 -8.57
N HIS A 447 -17.24 16.82 -8.15
CA HIS A 447 -17.64 16.63 -6.75
C HIS A 447 -16.44 16.63 -5.78
N ASN A 448 -15.34 15.93 -6.13
CA ASN A 448 -14.14 15.93 -5.29
C ASN A 448 -13.49 17.32 -5.23
N ILE A 449 -13.47 18.05 -6.35
CA ILE A 449 -12.97 19.42 -6.41
C ILE A 449 -13.78 20.32 -5.48
N LEU A 450 -15.11 20.30 -5.58
CA LEU A 450 -16.00 21.12 -4.74
C LEU A 450 -15.81 20.84 -3.24
N HIS A 451 -15.71 19.57 -2.86
CA HIS A 451 -15.41 19.18 -1.47
C HIS A 451 -14.05 19.71 -1.00
N THR A 452 -13.04 19.65 -1.87
CA THR A 452 -11.70 20.15 -1.55
C THR A 452 -11.71 21.68 -1.41
N LEU A 453 -12.32 22.40 -2.36
CA LEU A 453 -12.46 23.86 -2.31
C LEU A 453 -13.20 24.32 -1.04
N ARG A 454 -14.29 23.63 -0.66
CA ARG A 454 -14.99 23.88 0.60
C ARG A 454 -14.03 23.76 1.79
N ASN A 455 -13.26 22.68 1.86
CA ASN A 455 -12.34 22.45 2.97
C ASN A 455 -11.19 23.47 3.04
N LEU A 456 -10.80 24.09 1.92
CA LEU A 456 -9.73 25.10 1.86
C LEU A 456 -10.24 26.53 2.06
N SER A 457 -11.55 26.76 1.95
CA SER A 457 -12.16 28.09 1.84
C SER A 457 -11.93 29.01 3.04
N ASP A 458 -11.90 28.46 4.25
CA ASP A 458 -11.61 29.16 5.50
C ASP A 458 -10.19 29.76 5.54
N MET A 459 -9.26 29.16 4.78
CA MET A 459 -7.89 29.66 4.62
C MET A 459 -7.68 30.54 3.41
N ALA A 460 -8.51 30.40 2.37
CA ALA A 460 -8.41 31.17 1.14
C ALA A 460 -9.03 32.59 1.24
N THR A 461 -9.25 33.13 2.44
CA THR A 461 -9.97 34.40 2.68
C THR A 461 -9.38 35.63 1.97
N LYS A 462 -8.09 35.60 1.61
CA LYS A 462 -7.43 36.66 0.82
C LYS A 462 -7.56 36.51 -0.70
N GLN A 463 -8.16 35.41 -1.18
CA GLN A 463 -8.27 35.03 -2.60
C GLN A 463 -9.75 34.91 -3.06
N VAL A 464 -10.69 35.42 -2.25
CA VAL A 464 -12.15 35.13 -2.29
C VAL A 464 -12.89 35.72 -3.49
N CYS A 465 -12.35 36.73 -4.19
CA CYS A 465 -12.98 37.24 -5.41
C CYS A 465 -13.20 36.14 -6.47
N PHE A 466 -12.42 35.07 -6.46
CA PHE A 466 -12.52 33.98 -7.43
C PHE A 466 -13.68 32.99 -7.14
N ILE A 467 -14.08 32.83 -5.88
CA ILE A 467 -15.08 31.82 -5.47
C ILE A 467 -16.50 32.22 -5.94
N ILE A 468 -16.78 33.53 -6.03
CA ILE A 468 -18.08 34.06 -6.44
C ILE A 468 -18.28 33.95 -7.96
N THR A 469 -17.22 34.08 -8.76
CA THR A 469 -17.28 33.83 -10.21
C THR A 469 -17.49 32.34 -10.52
N VAL A 470 -16.85 31.46 -9.75
CA VAL A 470 -17.04 30.01 -9.83
C VAL A 470 -18.49 29.60 -9.53
N TYR A 471 -19.11 30.24 -8.53
CA TYR A 471 -20.50 30.03 -8.16
C TYR A 471 -21.48 30.35 -9.30
N MET A 472 -21.28 31.47 -10.01
CA MET A 472 -22.14 31.87 -11.14
C MET A 472 -22.11 30.89 -12.33
N TYR A 473 -21.01 30.19 -12.57
CA TYR A 473 -20.86 29.30 -13.73
C TYR A 473 -21.46 27.90 -13.51
N THR A 474 -21.51 27.40 -12.27
CA THR A 474 -21.95 26.01 -11.97
C THR A 474 -23.44 25.85 -11.67
N SER A 475 -24.14 26.95 -11.39
CA SER A 475 -25.57 26.97 -10.99
C SER A 475 -26.54 26.52 -12.08
N ASN A 476 -26.09 26.34 -13.32
CA ASN A 476 -26.94 25.85 -14.41
C ASN A 476 -27.05 24.31 -14.47
N THR A 477 -26.33 23.55 -13.63
CA THR A 477 -26.20 22.09 -13.84
C THR A 477 -26.22 21.19 -12.60
N PHE A 478 -26.24 21.71 -11.36
CA PHE A 478 -26.18 20.85 -10.17
C PHE A 478 -27.38 21.05 -9.22
N THR A 479 -27.92 19.93 -8.74
CA THR A 479 -29.07 19.87 -7.84
C THR A 479 -28.79 20.51 -6.47
N CYS A 480 -29.82 21.23 -6.00
CA CYS A 480 -29.83 22.25 -4.96
C CYS A 480 -29.18 21.89 -3.60
N THR A 481 -29.12 20.62 -3.21
CA THR A 481 -28.79 20.23 -1.82
C THR A 481 -27.31 20.35 -1.45
N THR A 482 -26.37 19.94 -2.31
CA THR A 482 -24.92 20.05 -2.00
C THR A 482 -24.43 21.50 -2.10
N VAL A 483 -25.09 22.29 -2.96
CA VAL A 483 -24.83 23.72 -3.14
C VAL A 483 -25.29 24.53 -1.92
N LEU A 484 -26.47 24.23 -1.36
CA LEU A 484 -26.95 24.91 -0.14
C LEU A 484 -26.05 24.72 1.09
N TYR A 485 -25.50 23.52 1.30
CA TYR A 485 -24.59 23.26 2.43
C TYR A 485 -23.21 23.91 2.27
N THR A 486 -22.72 24.03 1.03
CA THR A 486 -21.47 24.76 0.75
C THR A 486 -21.66 26.27 0.93
N CYS A 487 -22.80 26.81 0.49
CA CYS A 487 -23.17 28.22 0.65
C CYS A 487 -23.36 28.64 2.12
N THR A 488 -24.04 27.82 2.94
CA THR A 488 -24.24 28.14 4.37
C THR A 488 -22.93 28.07 5.16
N ALA A 489 -22.02 27.14 4.84
CA ALA A 489 -20.71 27.06 5.48
C ALA A 489 -19.78 28.22 5.10
N LEU A 490 -19.79 28.64 3.83
CA LEU A 490 -19.05 29.82 3.34
C LEU A 490 -19.61 31.13 3.92
N TRP A 491 -20.94 31.25 4.01
CA TRP A 491 -21.61 32.38 4.63
C TRP A 491 -21.32 32.45 6.14
N ALA A 492 -21.39 31.33 6.87
CA ALA A 492 -21.12 31.29 8.30
C ALA A 492 -19.66 31.63 8.66
N THR A 493 -18.70 31.21 7.83
CA THR A 493 -17.28 31.55 8.01
C THR A 493 -16.97 33.01 7.66
N TYR A 494 -17.66 33.59 6.67
CA TYR A 494 -17.59 35.02 6.36
C TYR A 494 -18.21 35.88 7.48
N ASN A 495 -19.40 35.51 7.95
CA ASN A 495 -20.15 36.27 8.95
C ASN A 495 -19.45 36.28 10.33
N SER A 496 -18.74 35.20 10.66
CA SER A 496 -17.93 35.12 11.89
C SER A 496 -16.70 36.07 11.90
N ARG A 497 -16.30 36.66 10.76
CA ARG A 497 -15.08 37.47 10.66
C ARG A 497 -15.28 38.95 10.31
N ARG A 498 -16.51 39.50 10.39
CA ARG A 498 -16.84 40.95 10.23
C ARG A 498 -15.99 41.69 9.19
N CYS A 499 -15.92 41.18 7.96
CA CYS A 499 -15.37 41.97 6.85
C CYS A 499 -16.50 42.83 6.27
N LEU A 500 -16.56 44.10 6.67
CA LEU A 500 -17.45 45.12 6.11
C LEU A 500 -16.90 45.55 4.74
N ASN A 501 -17.35 44.92 3.66
CA ASN A 501 -17.16 45.44 2.30
C ASN A 501 -18.52 45.58 1.61
N LEU A 502 -18.90 46.83 1.31
CA LEU A 502 -20.21 47.23 0.80
C LEU A 502 -20.56 46.61 -0.57
N SER A 503 -19.55 46.23 -1.37
CA SER A 503 -19.76 45.59 -2.67
C SER A 503 -20.29 44.15 -2.56
N MET A 504 -20.03 43.46 -1.44
CA MET A 504 -20.51 42.10 -1.19
C MET A 504 -21.97 42.06 -0.72
N SER A 505 -22.45 43.12 -0.07
CA SER A 505 -23.84 43.23 0.36
C SER A 505 -24.81 43.25 -0.84
N LEU A 506 -24.41 43.85 -1.96
CA LEU A 506 -25.19 43.86 -3.20
C LEU A 506 -25.23 42.49 -3.87
N SER A 507 -24.12 41.73 -3.88
CA SER A 507 -24.10 40.38 -4.43
C SER A 507 -24.90 39.39 -3.58
N VAL A 508 -24.93 39.56 -2.26
CA VAL A 508 -25.71 38.73 -1.34
C VAL A 508 -27.20 39.09 -1.34
N ALA A 509 -27.55 40.37 -1.50
CA ALA A 509 -28.94 40.80 -1.70
C ALA A 509 -29.54 40.19 -2.99
N PHE A 510 -28.72 39.98 -4.02
CA PHE A 510 -29.14 39.30 -5.26
C PHE A 510 -29.38 37.79 -5.07
N ILE A 511 -28.68 37.15 -4.12
CA ILE A 511 -28.83 35.73 -3.76
C ILE A 511 -30.09 35.48 -2.92
N LEU A 512 -30.60 36.48 -2.19
CA LEU A 512 -31.83 36.37 -1.39
C LEU A 512 -33.10 36.76 -2.17
N ALA A 513 -32.94 37.27 -3.39
CA ALA A 513 -34.06 37.73 -4.24
C ALA A 513 -34.50 36.69 -5.30
N PHE A 514 -33.84 35.53 -5.37
CA PHE A 514 -34.20 34.35 -6.15
C PHE A 514 -34.23 33.13 -5.24
#